data_AF-A0A1S2M5X2-F1
#
_entry.id   AF-A0A1S2M5X2-F1
#
_cell.length_a   1.000
_cell.length_b   1.000
_cell.length_c   1.000
_cell.angle_alpha   90.00
_cell.angle_beta   90.00
_cell.angle_gamma   90.00
#
_symmetry.space_group_name_H-M   'P 1'
#
loop_
_entity.id
_entity.type
_entity.pdbx_description
1 polymer ?
#
loop_
_entity_poly.entity_id
_entity_poly.type
_entity_poly.pdbx_seq_one_letter_code
_entity_poly.pdbx_strand_id
1 'polypeptide(L)'
;MDNKSYPKVAYFCMEYGLDSKMKMYAGGLGILAGDYLKGAKDYNYPIIGIGIKWKQGYSDQKIDENGQPYDAYSNHQYEYLEDTGISVTVKIRQRDVICKVWKVDKFQNAPLYLLDTDLPGNEDSWITGQLYGWFGEERIAQEMVLGIGGVRVLRALGYDIDVYHFNEGHALFAGFELIKEKIDQGMGFEDAVLKSREEIVFTTHTPVIQGNESHYLDRLMYMGANNGLTIEQLVWIGGSPFNMTVGALRLARHSNAVAKLHSKTANKMWACVKDRSEITGITNCIHKPTWVDEKMIDAAVNDGDLWGNHMRNKRNLIQFVKDKNGVVLNENNMIIGFSRRAAPYKRSNFIFTDETIIGPLLNSGKIQIIFSGKAHPLDDTGKEIVANLVAMTKKYPNSVVFLENYDMEIGKMLTRGSDVWLNNPRRPKEASGTSGMKAAMNGVLNFSILDGWWPEACVHGKNGWQFGDGFQCENEKKQDERDLRELYKVLLKEVIPTYYEDRAKWIKMMKNSILSTKDQFDVKRMLEEYYQKLYKK
;
A
#
# COMPACT_ATOMS: atom_id res chain seq x y z
N MET A 1 1.58 -33.54 -5.03
CA MET A 1 1.94 -32.72 -6.19
C MET A 1 3.26 -32.03 -5.85
N ASP A 2 4.29 -32.42 -6.59
CA ASP A 2 5.69 -31.97 -6.61
C ASP A 2 6.33 -31.37 -5.36
N ASN A 3 7.24 -32.17 -4.81
CA ASN A 3 8.26 -31.87 -3.81
C ASN A 3 9.29 -30.83 -4.33
N LYS A 4 8.84 -29.65 -4.78
CA LYS A 4 9.71 -28.54 -5.18
C LYS A 4 10.07 -27.75 -3.92
N SER A 5 11.31 -27.87 -3.46
CA SER A 5 11.87 -26.96 -2.47
C SER A 5 11.79 -25.53 -3.04
N TYR A 6 10.89 -24.72 -2.51
CA TYR A 6 10.76 -23.31 -2.86
C TYR A 6 11.97 -22.54 -2.32
N PRO A 7 12.52 -21.56 -3.07
CA PRO A 7 13.56 -20.68 -2.53
C PRO A 7 13.06 -19.96 -1.27
N LYS A 8 13.91 -19.87 -0.25
CA LYS A 8 13.62 -19.13 0.98
C LYS A 8 13.81 -17.64 0.73
N VAL A 9 12.78 -16.86 1.02
CA VAL A 9 12.73 -15.44 0.70
C VAL A 9 12.76 -14.61 1.98
N ALA A 10 13.67 -13.64 2.07
CA ALA A 10 13.60 -12.56 3.04
C ALA A 10 12.95 -11.33 2.38
N TYR A 11 11.77 -10.95 2.86
CA TYR A 11 10.99 -9.82 2.38
C TYR A 11 11.24 -8.61 3.28
N PHE A 12 11.84 -7.56 2.74
CA PHE A 12 12.17 -6.35 3.48
C PHE A 12 11.16 -5.26 3.16
N CYS A 13 10.53 -4.70 4.20
CA CYS A 13 9.60 -3.60 4.06
C CYS A 13 9.64 -2.67 5.27
N MET A 14 9.45 -1.37 5.02
CA MET A 14 9.37 -0.36 6.07
C MET A 14 8.07 -0.45 6.89
N GLU A 15 7.03 -1.08 6.34
CA GLU A 15 5.71 -1.16 6.96
C GLU A 15 5.02 -2.52 6.78
N TYR A 16 4.23 -2.92 7.78
CA TYR A 16 3.41 -4.14 7.77
C TYR A 16 2.04 -3.90 8.40
N GLY A 17 0.98 -4.11 7.62
CA GLY A 17 -0.41 -3.99 8.04
C GLY A 17 -1.06 -5.36 8.24
N LEU A 18 -0.80 -5.99 9.40
CA LEU A 18 -1.36 -7.30 9.75
C LEU A 18 -2.71 -7.20 10.48
N ASP A 19 -2.91 -6.15 11.27
CA ASP A 19 -4.10 -5.91 12.09
C ASP A 19 -4.24 -4.41 12.40
N SER A 20 -5.46 -3.92 12.65
CA SER A 20 -5.67 -2.49 12.96
C SER A 20 -5.00 -2.03 14.25
N LYS A 21 -4.72 -2.96 15.19
CA LYS A 21 -3.96 -2.68 16.42
C LYS A 21 -2.46 -2.51 16.17
N MET A 22 -1.95 -3.03 15.06
CA MET A 22 -0.54 -2.90 14.68
C MET A 22 -0.33 -1.58 13.95
N LYS A 23 0.06 -0.52 14.66
CA LYS A 23 0.26 0.82 14.09
C LYS A 23 1.57 0.98 13.29
N MET A 24 2.07 -0.09 12.68
CA MET A 24 3.34 -0.13 11.96
C MET A 24 3.17 -0.04 10.43
N TYR A 25 2.13 0.66 9.98
CA TYR A 25 1.86 0.91 8.57
C TYR A 25 1.18 2.26 8.36
N ALA A 26 1.41 2.86 7.19
CA ALA A 26 0.82 4.11 6.77
C ALA A 26 -0.19 3.92 5.63
N GLY A 27 0.05 2.97 4.71
CA GLY A 27 -0.73 2.89 3.49
C GLY A 27 -0.76 1.54 2.78
N GLY A 28 -0.97 1.61 1.46
CA GLY A 28 -1.19 0.42 0.64
C GLY A 28 0.01 -0.53 0.55
N LEU A 29 1.23 -0.02 0.76
CA LEU A 29 2.46 -0.81 0.72
C LEU A 29 2.50 -1.79 1.91
N GLY A 30 2.22 -1.33 3.12
CA GLY A 30 2.18 -2.14 4.34
C GLY A 30 0.98 -3.06 4.38
N ILE A 31 -0.17 -2.61 3.86
CA ILE A 31 -1.33 -3.48 3.66
C ILE A 31 -1.01 -4.66 2.73
N LEU A 32 -0.31 -4.40 1.62
CA LEU A 32 0.12 -5.47 0.72
C LEU A 32 1.14 -6.40 1.41
N ALA A 33 2.12 -5.84 2.13
CA ALA A 33 3.09 -6.62 2.89
C ALA A 33 2.42 -7.55 3.92
N GLY A 34 1.39 -7.06 4.61
CA GLY A 34 0.60 -7.86 5.54
C GLY A 34 -0.21 -8.97 4.85
N ASP A 35 -0.90 -8.64 3.75
CA ASP A 35 -1.63 -9.62 2.94
C ASP A 35 -0.68 -10.70 2.38
N TYR A 36 0.52 -10.31 1.97
CA TYR A 36 1.55 -11.19 1.45
C TYR A 36 2.05 -12.18 2.51
N LEU A 37 2.38 -11.71 3.72
CA LEU A 37 2.82 -12.61 4.81
C LEU A 37 1.72 -13.55 5.29
N LYS A 38 0.46 -13.09 5.33
CA LYS A 38 -0.68 -13.98 5.66
C LYS A 38 -0.89 -15.04 4.58
N GLY A 39 -0.89 -14.64 3.31
CA GLY A 39 -0.95 -15.59 2.20
C GLY A 39 0.20 -16.59 2.19
N ALA A 40 1.42 -16.14 2.50
CA ALA A 40 2.58 -17.02 2.60
C ALA A 40 2.40 -18.09 3.68
N LYS A 41 1.79 -17.73 4.82
CA LYS A 41 1.43 -18.67 5.89
C LYS A 41 0.36 -19.66 5.42
N ASP A 42 -0.73 -19.17 4.85
CA ASP A 42 -1.86 -20.00 4.41
C ASP A 42 -1.45 -21.06 3.38
N TYR A 43 -0.53 -20.71 2.48
CA TYR A 43 -0.07 -21.57 1.39
C TYR A 43 1.31 -22.20 1.61
N ASN A 44 1.87 -22.09 2.83
CA ASN A 44 3.16 -22.66 3.24
C ASN A 44 4.36 -22.28 2.35
N TYR A 45 4.43 -21.02 1.91
CA TYR A 45 5.61 -20.49 1.22
C TYR A 45 6.71 -20.08 2.23
N PRO A 46 7.98 -20.44 1.99
CA PRO A 46 9.09 -20.16 2.92
C PRO A 46 9.54 -18.68 2.84
N ILE A 47 8.72 -17.80 3.42
CA ILE A 47 8.94 -16.35 3.42
C ILE A 47 9.13 -15.85 4.85
N ILE A 48 10.08 -14.93 5.02
CA ILE A 48 10.36 -14.27 6.30
C ILE A 48 10.27 -12.76 6.06
N GLY A 49 9.43 -12.08 6.81
CA GLY A 49 9.36 -10.62 6.83
C GLY A 49 10.44 -10.01 7.72
N ILE A 50 11.07 -8.95 7.24
CA ILE A 50 11.98 -8.07 7.99
C ILE A 50 11.43 -6.65 7.94
N GLY A 51 11.32 -6.01 9.11
CA GLY A 51 10.79 -4.65 9.26
C GLY A 51 11.31 -3.95 10.51
N ILE A 52 10.68 -2.84 10.85
CA ILE A 52 11.02 -2.02 12.01
C ILE A 52 9.83 -1.99 12.99
N LYS A 53 10.12 -2.09 14.28
CA LYS A 53 9.14 -1.86 15.35
C LYS A 53 8.99 -0.36 15.57
N TRP A 54 7.95 0.23 15.01
CA TRP A 54 7.67 1.66 15.18
C TRP A 54 7.01 1.95 16.53
N LYS A 55 7.65 2.80 17.35
CA LYS A 55 7.13 3.23 18.65
C LYS A 55 5.82 4.01 18.51
N GLN A 56 5.76 4.93 17.55
CA GLN A 56 4.61 5.82 17.34
C GLN A 56 3.82 5.52 16.07
N GLY A 57 4.31 4.60 15.24
CA GLY A 57 3.70 4.33 13.95
C GLY A 57 3.87 5.47 12.96
N TYR A 58 2.87 5.70 12.11
CA TYR A 58 2.86 6.80 11.14
C TYR A 58 2.33 8.10 11.77
N SER A 59 1.02 8.28 11.84
CA SER A 59 0.35 9.34 12.59
C SER A 59 -1.11 8.97 12.87
N ASP A 60 -1.67 9.51 13.95
CA ASP A 60 -3.11 9.54 14.22
C ASP A 60 -3.68 10.86 13.69
N GLN A 61 -4.40 10.81 12.56
CA GLN A 61 -5.07 12.00 12.04
C GLN A 61 -6.37 12.25 12.79
N LYS A 62 -6.49 13.43 13.40
CA LYS A 62 -7.68 13.93 14.09
C LYS A 62 -8.18 15.20 13.44
N ILE A 63 -9.45 15.53 13.65
CA ILE A 63 -10.04 16.80 13.20
C ILE A 63 -10.28 17.70 14.41
N ASP A 64 -9.94 18.98 14.29
CA ASP A 64 -10.21 19.98 15.32
C ASP A 64 -11.64 20.55 15.24
N GLU A 65 -12.00 21.42 16.19
CA GLU A 65 -13.31 22.08 16.22
C GLU A 65 -13.62 22.93 14.97
N ASN A 66 -12.58 23.44 14.30
CA ASN A 66 -12.70 24.24 13.09
C ASN A 66 -12.87 23.36 11.84
N GLY A 67 -12.68 22.04 11.96
CA GLY A 67 -12.72 21.09 10.84
C GLY A 67 -11.37 20.93 10.13
N GLN A 68 -10.27 21.36 10.76
CA GLN A 68 -8.92 21.21 10.22
C GLN A 68 -8.29 19.90 10.71
N PRO A 69 -7.60 19.15 9.83
CA PRO A 69 -6.87 17.97 10.24
C PRO A 69 -5.57 18.33 10.94
N TYR A 70 -5.25 17.62 12.02
CA TYR A 70 -3.95 17.65 12.67
C TYR A 70 -3.44 16.24 12.97
N ASP A 71 -2.12 16.11 13.04
CA ASP A 71 -1.44 14.85 13.31
C ASP A 71 -1.12 14.73 14.80
N ALA A 72 -1.55 13.63 15.42
CA ALA A 72 -1.16 13.25 16.76
C ALA A 72 -0.24 12.02 16.71
N TYR A 73 0.69 11.94 17.66
CA TYR A 73 1.66 10.86 17.76
C TYR A 73 1.57 10.22 19.13
N SER A 74 1.16 8.95 19.15
CA SER A 74 0.93 8.19 20.37
C SER A 74 1.99 7.11 20.49
N ASN A 75 2.61 6.94 21.67
CA ASN A 75 3.47 5.78 21.89
C ASN A 75 2.60 4.52 22.04
N HIS A 76 2.94 3.48 21.29
CA HIS A 76 2.23 2.21 21.31
C HIS A 76 3.02 1.13 22.04
N GLN A 77 2.32 0.34 22.84
CA GLN A 77 2.83 -0.89 23.43
C GLN A 77 2.20 -2.08 22.71
N TYR A 78 3.04 -3.05 22.35
CA TYR A 78 2.63 -4.21 21.58
C TYR A 78 2.89 -5.47 22.38
N GLU A 79 1.95 -5.84 23.25
CA GLU A 79 2.06 -7.01 24.14
C GLU A 79 2.18 -8.35 23.39
N TYR A 80 1.86 -8.36 22.10
CA TYR A 80 1.93 -9.55 21.25
C TYR A 80 3.30 -9.75 20.58
N LEU A 81 4.26 -8.85 20.82
CA LEU A 81 5.62 -9.02 20.31
C LEU A 81 6.42 -9.93 21.24
N GLU A 82 7.00 -10.98 20.66
CA GLU A 82 7.89 -11.89 21.36
C GLU A 82 9.33 -11.34 21.29
N ASP A 83 9.98 -11.19 22.45
CA ASP A 83 11.42 -10.89 22.51
C ASP A 83 12.20 -12.14 22.11
N THR A 84 13.00 -12.04 21.05
CA THR A 84 13.80 -13.17 20.58
C THR A 84 15.07 -13.39 21.43
N GLY A 85 15.43 -12.43 22.29
CA GLY A 85 16.71 -12.42 23.00
C GLY A 85 17.92 -12.07 22.12
N ILE A 86 17.71 -11.83 20.82
CA ILE A 86 18.76 -11.47 19.86
C ILE A 86 18.83 -9.95 19.72
N SER A 87 20.06 -9.46 19.68
CA SER A 87 20.38 -8.09 19.30
C SER A 87 21.50 -8.09 18.28
N VAL A 88 21.47 -7.13 17.34
CA VAL A 88 22.54 -6.89 16.37
C VAL A 88 22.98 -5.44 16.44
N THR A 89 24.21 -5.15 16.05
CA THR A 89 24.73 -3.78 16.04
C THR A 89 24.77 -3.24 14.62
N VAL A 90 24.35 -1.99 14.41
CA VAL A 90 24.51 -1.23 13.17
C VAL A 90 25.33 0.03 13.48
N LYS A 91 26.38 0.28 12.69
CA LYS A 91 27.22 1.46 12.90
C LYS A 91 26.63 2.66 12.17
N ILE A 92 26.14 3.66 12.91
CA ILE A 92 25.48 4.86 12.38
C ILE A 92 26.22 6.08 12.93
N ARG A 93 26.68 6.99 12.06
CA ARG A 93 27.48 8.16 12.44
C ARG A 93 28.69 7.80 13.33
N GLN A 94 29.38 6.71 12.98
CA GLN A 94 30.50 6.13 13.73
C GLN A 94 30.17 5.61 15.14
N ARG A 95 28.89 5.49 15.48
CA ARG A 95 28.41 4.95 16.76
C ARG A 95 27.77 3.59 16.56
N ASP A 96 27.97 2.72 17.52
CA ASP A 96 27.35 1.40 17.53
C ASP A 96 25.93 1.51 18.07
N VAL A 97 24.93 1.32 17.21
CA VAL A 97 23.51 1.33 17.57
C VAL A 97 23.03 -0.11 17.70
N ILE A 98 22.57 -0.47 18.91
CA ILE A 98 22.06 -1.82 19.19
C ILE A 98 20.62 -1.90 18.71
N CYS A 99 20.32 -2.89 17.88
CA CYS A 99 18.98 -3.20 17.38
C CYS A 99 18.49 -4.50 18.02
N LYS A 100 17.53 -4.39 18.94
CA LYS A 100 16.84 -5.54 19.51
C LYS A 100 15.86 -6.13 18.50
N VAL A 101 15.69 -7.45 18.49
CA VAL A 101 14.84 -8.17 17.53
C VAL A 101 13.60 -8.71 18.21
N TRP A 102 12.44 -8.32 17.68
CA TRP A 102 11.13 -8.81 18.08
C TRP A 102 10.53 -9.72 17.00
N LYS A 103 9.75 -10.71 17.40
CA LYS A 103 9.01 -11.61 16.50
C LYS A 103 7.50 -11.37 16.60
N VAL A 104 6.80 -11.45 15.46
CA VAL A 104 5.33 -11.37 15.36
C VAL A 104 4.76 -12.69 14.86
N ASP A 105 3.95 -13.37 15.67
CA ASP A 105 3.29 -14.63 15.31
C ASP A 105 1.76 -14.67 15.58
N LYS A 106 1.22 -13.63 16.22
CA LYS A 106 -0.19 -13.57 16.63
C LYS A 106 -1.21 -13.55 15.48
N PHE A 107 -0.84 -13.07 14.29
CA PHE A 107 -1.81 -12.72 13.24
C PHE A 107 -1.93 -13.74 12.11
N GLN A 108 -1.54 -15.01 12.37
CA GLN A 108 -1.50 -16.06 11.35
C GLN A 108 -0.70 -15.63 10.11
N ASN A 109 0.44 -14.99 10.36
CA ASN A 109 1.37 -14.52 9.35
C ASN A 109 2.60 -15.44 9.27
N ALA A 110 3.29 -15.40 8.13
CA ALA A 110 4.64 -15.95 8.02
C ALA A 110 5.58 -15.19 8.97
N PRO A 111 6.70 -15.80 9.43
CA PRO A 111 7.57 -15.19 10.43
C PRO A 111 7.93 -13.74 10.07
N LEU A 112 7.71 -12.81 11.00
CA LEU A 112 8.05 -11.40 10.83
C LEU A 112 8.94 -10.97 11.99
N TYR A 113 10.12 -10.47 11.67
CA TYR A 113 11.07 -9.92 12.62
C TYR A 113 11.14 -8.40 12.50
N LEU A 114 11.09 -7.72 13.63
CA LEU A 114 11.05 -6.27 13.73
C LEU A 114 12.24 -5.78 14.55
N LEU A 115 13.03 -4.87 13.97
CA LEU A 115 14.17 -4.26 14.64
C LEU A 115 13.74 -3.04 15.46
N ASP A 116 14.33 -2.88 16.63
CA ASP A 116 14.01 -1.81 17.59
C ASP A 116 15.28 -1.20 18.19
N THR A 117 15.40 0.13 18.11
CA THR A 117 16.51 0.88 18.72
C THR A 117 16.11 1.62 19.99
N ASP A 118 14.83 1.59 20.38
CA ASP A 118 14.31 2.26 21.60
C ASP A 118 14.71 1.49 22.87
N LEU A 119 16.00 1.48 23.16
CA LEU A 119 16.63 0.74 24.24
C LEU A 119 17.41 1.68 25.17
N PRO A 120 17.42 1.43 26.50
CA PRO A 120 18.34 2.11 27.40
C PRO A 120 19.79 1.91 26.94
N GLY A 121 20.54 3.00 26.77
CA GLY A 121 21.94 2.99 26.33
C GLY A 121 22.16 3.33 24.85
N ASN A 122 21.12 3.28 24.01
CA ASN A 122 21.20 3.85 22.67
C ASN A 122 20.94 5.37 22.74
N GLU A 123 21.90 6.19 22.31
CA GLU A 123 21.67 7.63 22.11
C GLU A 123 20.73 7.91 20.93
N ASP A 124 20.61 6.96 20.01
CA ASP A 124 19.82 7.05 18.77
C ASP A 124 18.49 6.26 18.85
N SER A 125 17.87 6.25 20.04
CA SER A 125 16.56 5.59 20.27
C SER A 125 15.42 6.15 19.42
N TRP A 126 15.59 7.35 18.86
CA TRP A 126 14.63 8.00 17.97
C TRP A 126 14.51 7.33 16.60
N ILE A 127 15.49 6.52 16.16
CA ILE A 127 15.47 5.90 14.81
C ILE A 127 14.20 5.09 14.58
N THR A 128 13.75 4.30 15.56
CA THR A 128 12.50 3.51 15.48
C THR A 128 11.29 4.24 16.07
N GLY A 129 11.38 5.57 16.19
CA GLY A 129 10.32 6.44 16.70
C GLY A 129 9.09 6.47 15.78
N GLN A 130 9.23 7.10 14.61
CA GLN A 130 8.13 7.33 13.65
C GLN A 130 8.45 6.75 12.27
N LEU A 131 7.45 6.09 11.68
CA LEU A 131 7.49 5.61 10.31
C LEU A 131 7.47 6.82 9.36
N TYR A 132 8.45 6.89 8.44
CA TYR A 132 8.64 8.03 7.52
C TYR A 132 8.89 9.35 8.27
N GLY A 133 9.93 9.35 9.12
CA GLY A 133 10.35 10.50 9.92
C GLY A 133 10.70 11.77 9.13
N TRP A 134 11.08 12.83 9.86
CA TRP A 134 10.94 14.22 9.38
C TRP A 134 12.13 14.75 8.58
N PHE A 135 13.34 14.22 8.82
CA PHE A 135 14.57 14.77 8.25
C PHE A 135 15.44 13.67 7.62
N GLY A 136 16.27 14.06 6.65
CA GLY A 136 16.97 13.08 5.80
C GLY A 136 18.02 12.22 6.51
N GLU A 137 18.59 12.64 7.63
CA GLU A 137 19.50 11.79 8.43
C GLU A 137 18.74 10.69 9.15
N GLU A 138 17.60 11.03 9.75
CA GLU A 138 16.74 10.06 10.41
C GLU A 138 16.29 8.99 9.43
N ARG A 139 15.94 9.44 8.24
CA ARG A 139 15.51 8.56 7.17
C ARG A 139 16.58 7.56 6.74
N ILE A 140 17.81 8.02 6.53
CA ILE A 140 18.94 7.14 6.21
C ILE A 140 19.21 6.16 7.36
N ALA A 141 19.15 6.61 8.62
CA ALA A 141 19.35 5.74 9.77
C ALA A 141 18.29 4.62 9.85
N GLN A 142 17.03 4.94 9.56
CA GLN A 142 15.94 3.94 9.46
C GLN A 142 16.21 2.91 8.37
N GLU A 143 16.64 3.35 7.19
CA GLU A 143 16.99 2.45 6.08
C GLU A 143 18.22 1.59 6.39
N MET A 144 19.21 2.12 7.13
CA MET A 144 20.36 1.35 7.59
C MET A 144 19.94 0.26 8.59
N VAL A 145 19.05 0.59 9.54
CA VAL A 145 18.49 -0.41 10.47
C VAL A 145 17.69 -1.48 9.71
N LEU A 146 16.80 -1.09 8.80
CA LEU A 146 16.04 -2.04 7.99
C LEU A 146 16.95 -2.93 7.14
N GLY A 147 17.87 -2.31 6.41
CA GLY A 147 18.72 -2.98 5.43
C GLY A 147 19.87 -3.77 6.06
N ILE A 148 20.85 -3.05 6.62
CA ILE A 148 22.06 -3.64 7.21
C ILE A 148 21.69 -4.46 8.44
N GLY A 149 20.91 -3.87 9.35
CA GLY A 149 20.42 -4.58 10.54
C GLY A 149 19.62 -5.83 10.16
N GLY A 150 18.72 -5.73 9.19
CA GLY A 150 17.90 -6.85 8.75
C GLY A 150 18.71 -8.05 8.20
N VAL A 151 19.77 -7.81 7.42
CA VAL A 151 20.68 -8.89 6.98
C VAL A 151 21.38 -9.53 8.17
N ARG A 152 21.90 -8.73 9.11
CA ARG A 152 22.56 -9.25 10.33
C ARG A 152 21.63 -10.05 11.20
N VAL A 153 20.36 -9.65 11.31
CA VAL A 153 19.32 -10.41 12.04
C VAL A 153 19.12 -11.79 11.41
N LEU A 154 19.04 -11.87 10.09
CA LEU A 154 18.91 -13.16 9.39
C LEU A 154 20.11 -14.07 9.67
N ARG A 155 21.33 -13.52 9.69
CA ARG A 155 22.54 -14.28 10.07
C ARG A 155 22.50 -14.75 11.51
N ALA A 156 22.16 -13.87 12.46
CA ALA A 156 22.10 -14.19 13.88
C ALA A 156 21.04 -15.25 14.21
N LEU A 157 19.94 -15.27 13.45
CA LEU A 157 18.88 -16.29 13.53
C LEU A 157 19.22 -17.60 12.82
N GLY A 158 20.34 -17.68 12.10
CA GLY A 158 20.76 -18.87 11.35
C GLY A 158 19.95 -19.12 10.08
N TYR A 159 19.31 -18.09 9.50
CA TYR A 159 18.59 -18.24 8.25
C TYR A 159 19.52 -18.20 7.04
N ASP A 160 19.55 -19.31 6.32
CA ASP A 160 20.08 -19.38 4.96
C ASP A 160 19.00 -18.93 3.95
N ILE A 161 19.23 -17.79 3.29
CA ILE A 161 18.27 -17.07 2.44
C ILE A 161 18.72 -17.13 0.99
N ASP A 162 17.84 -17.60 0.11
CA ASP A 162 18.11 -17.69 -1.33
C ASP A 162 17.82 -16.37 -2.06
N VAL A 163 16.82 -15.62 -1.60
CA VAL A 163 16.35 -14.40 -2.25
C VAL A 163 16.01 -13.29 -1.25
N TYR A 164 16.57 -12.11 -1.49
CA TYR A 164 16.29 -10.89 -0.77
C TYR A 164 15.35 -10.02 -1.61
N HIS A 165 14.10 -9.89 -1.16
CA HIS A 165 13.09 -9.11 -1.85
C HIS A 165 12.93 -7.74 -1.18
N PHE A 166 13.32 -6.69 -1.90
CA PHE A 166 13.17 -5.31 -1.48
C PHE A 166 11.83 -4.75 -1.94
N ASN A 167 10.95 -4.42 -0.99
CA ASN A 167 9.67 -3.79 -1.26
C ASN A 167 9.81 -2.26 -1.20
N GLU A 168 10.01 -1.63 -2.37
CA GLU A 168 10.48 -0.25 -2.55
C GLU A 168 11.94 -0.02 -2.10
N GLY A 169 12.52 1.12 -2.50
CA GLY A 169 13.97 1.38 -2.37
C GLY A 169 14.53 1.42 -0.95
N HIS A 170 13.66 1.48 0.07
CA HIS A 170 14.02 1.66 1.49
C HIS A 170 14.95 0.57 2.06
N ALA A 171 14.93 -0.63 1.47
CA ALA A 171 15.74 -1.75 1.92
C ALA A 171 17.09 -1.85 1.21
N LEU A 172 17.45 -0.89 0.33
CA LEU A 172 18.63 -0.98 -0.54
C LEU A 172 19.94 -1.25 0.22
N PHE A 173 20.10 -0.71 1.44
CA PHE A 173 21.31 -0.94 2.22
C PHE A 173 21.50 -2.39 2.67
N ALA A 174 20.47 -3.25 2.60
CA ALA A 174 20.67 -4.70 2.70
C ALA A 174 21.55 -5.21 1.56
N GLY A 175 21.40 -4.69 0.34
CA GLY A 175 22.28 -4.99 -0.78
C GLY A 175 23.72 -4.58 -0.52
N PHE A 176 23.95 -3.48 0.21
CA PHE A 176 25.29 -3.04 0.57
C PHE A 176 25.93 -3.96 1.60
N GLU A 177 25.16 -4.46 2.58
CA GLU A 177 25.64 -5.48 3.53
C GLU A 177 25.99 -6.79 2.80
N LEU A 178 25.17 -7.24 1.84
CA LEU A 178 25.47 -8.43 1.03
C LEU A 178 26.74 -8.27 0.17
N ILE A 179 26.98 -7.07 -0.38
CA ILE A 179 28.21 -6.75 -1.11
C ILE A 179 29.39 -6.76 -0.14
N LYS A 180 29.23 -6.13 1.03
CA LYS A 180 30.26 -6.06 2.06
C LYS A 180 30.68 -7.46 2.54
N GLU A 181 29.73 -8.36 2.82
CA GLU A 181 30.04 -9.74 3.22
C GLU A 181 30.95 -10.45 2.21
N LYS A 182 30.78 -10.19 0.91
CA LYS A 182 31.58 -10.78 -0.17
C LYS A 182 32.94 -10.10 -0.31
N ILE A 183 33.01 -8.77 -0.16
CA ILE A 183 34.27 -8.03 -0.14
C ILE A 183 35.15 -8.45 1.05
N ASP A 184 34.55 -8.63 2.23
CA ASP A 184 35.24 -9.08 3.43
C ASP A 184 35.76 -10.54 3.28
N GLN A 185 35.20 -11.32 2.35
CA GLN A 185 35.71 -12.64 1.92
C GLN A 185 36.80 -12.56 0.84
N GLY A 186 37.25 -11.36 0.47
CA GLY A 186 38.33 -11.11 -0.49
C GLY A 186 37.88 -10.91 -1.94
N MET A 187 36.58 -10.78 -2.21
CA MET A 187 36.05 -10.53 -3.56
C MET A 187 36.26 -9.07 -3.98
N GLY A 188 36.54 -8.83 -5.27
CA GLY A 188 36.54 -7.48 -5.84
C GLY A 188 35.13 -6.87 -5.85
N PHE A 189 35.02 -5.53 -5.84
CA PHE A 189 33.73 -4.84 -5.78
C PHE A 189 32.77 -5.24 -6.91
N GLU A 190 33.24 -5.29 -8.16
CA GLU A 190 32.40 -5.62 -9.31
C GLU A 190 31.83 -7.05 -9.21
N ASP A 191 32.68 -8.02 -8.86
CA ASP A 191 32.26 -9.41 -8.64
C ASP A 191 31.29 -9.53 -7.45
N ALA A 192 31.53 -8.78 -6.37
CA ALA A 192 30.67 -8.75 -5.20
C ALA A 192 29.28 -8.18 -5.52
N VAL A 193 29.22 -7.14 -6.37
CA VAL A 193 27.97 -6.60 -6.90
C VAL A 193 27.26 -7.63 -7.75
N LEU A 194 27.93 -8.25 -8.73
CA LEU A 194 27.33 -9.25 -9.61
C LEU A 194 26.76 -10.43 -8.82
N LYS A 195 27.53 -10.95 -7.85
CA LYS A 195 27.08 -12.07 -7.03
C LYS A 195 25.95 -11.70 -6.07
N SER A 196 25.95 -10.49 -5.51
CA SER A 196 24.83 -10.01 -4.69
C SER A 196 23.58 -9.76 -5.54
N ARG A 197 23.75 -9.30 -6.77
CA ARG A 197 22.67 -9.08 -7.71
C ARG A 197 21.88 -10.35 -7.98
N GLU A 198 22.56 -11.49 -8.06
CA GLU A 198 21.95 -12.82 -8.19
C GLU A 198 21.08 -13.24 -7.00
N GLU A 199 21.11 -12.55 -5.87
CA GLU A 199 20.33 -12.83 -4.66
C GLU A 199 19.18 -11.83 -4.47
N ILE A 200 19.21 -10.68 -5.14
CA ILE A 200 18.31 -9.55 -4.87
C ILE A 200 17.24 -9.41 -5.94
N VAL A 201 16.01 -9.17 -5.50
CA VAL A 201 14.87 -8.82 -6.35
C VAL A 201 14.14 -7.59 -5.79
N PHE A 202 13.50 -6.81 -6.66
CA PHE A 202 12.97 -5.50 -6.29
C PHE A 202 11.54 -5.26 -6.81
N THR A 203 10.63 -4.84 -5.93
CA THR A 203 9.32 -4.31 -6.33
C THR A 203 9.32 -2.78 -6.26
N THR A 204 8.89 -2.12 -7.34
CA THR A 204 8.59 -0.68 -7.35
C THR A 204 7.08 -0.41 -7.33
N HIS A 205 6.65 0.58 -6.54
CA HIS A 205 5.24 0.98 -6.42
C HIS A 205 4.97 2.41 -6.86
N THR A 206 6.02 3.18 -7.13
CA THR A 206 5.93 4.62 -7.35
C THR A 206 5.81 4.95 -8.85
N PRO A 207 4.70 5.55 -9.32
CA PRO A 207 4.48 5.80 -10.74
C PRO A 207 4.98 7.17 -11.23
N VAL A 208 5.70 7.93 -10.39
CA VAL A 208 6.20 9.28 -10.68
C VAL A 208 7.62 9.46 -10.17
N ILE A 209 8.50 10.12 -10.95
CA ILE A 209 9.93 10.28 -10.60
C ILE A 209 10.09 10.98 -9.25
N GLN A 210 9.33 12.05 -9.02
CA GLN A 210 9.38 12.88 -7.81
C GLN A 210 8.98 12.12 -6.53
N GLY A 211 8.34 10.96 -6.66
CA GLY A 211 7.99 10.12 -5.52
C GLY A 211 9.12 9.17 -5.09
N ASN A 212 10.23 9.10 -5.84
CA ASN A 212 11.34 8.21 -5.53
C ASN A 212 12.41 8.94 -4.71
N GLU A 213 12.85 8.27 -3.65
CA GLU A 213 13.72 8.81 -2.63
C GLU A 213 15.16 9.02 -3.14
N SER A 214 15.79 10.12 -2.71
CA SER A 214 17.19 10.42 -3.04
C SER A 214 17.90 11.13 -1.89
N HIS A 215 19.18 10.84 -1.73
CA HIS A 215 20.04 11.38 -0.68
C HIS A 215 21.31 12.00 -1.28
N TYR A 216 21.84 13.03 -0.64
CA TYR A 216 23.16 13.54 -0.98
C TYR A 216 24.25 12.56 -0.53
N LEU A 217 25.29 12.41 -1.34
CA LEU A 217 26.37 11.44 -1.11
C LEU A 217 27.16 11.74 0.16
N ASP A 218 27.43 13.02 0.44
CA ASP A 218 28.09 13.47 1.67
C ASP A 218 27.31 13.04 2.92
N ARG A 219 25.98 13.10 2.89
CA ARG A 219 25.12 12.61 3.97
C ARG A 219 25.21 11.10 4.12
N LEU A 220 25.22 10.34 3.02
CA LEU A 220 25.40 8.87 3.09
C LEU A 220 26.75 8.51 3.73
N MET A 221 27.82 9.22 3.34
CA MET A 221 29.16 9.03 3.91
C MET A 221 29.19 9.40 5.40
N TYR A 222 28.60 10.55 5.77
CA TYR A 222 28.51 11.02 7.15
C TYR A 222 27.77 10.03 8.05
N MET A 223 26.63 9.50 7.58
CA MET A 223 25.83 8.53 8.32
C MET A 223 26.51 7.15 8.41
N GLY A 224 27.49 6.85 7.55
CA GLY A 224 28.09 5.52 7.40
C GLY A 224 27.23 4.56 6.57
N ALA A 225 26.23 5.07 5.86
CA ALA A 225 25.32 4.30 5.01
C ALA A 225 26.03 3.72 3.78
N ASN A 226 27.17 4.27 3.40
CA ASN A 226 28.04 3.72 2.36
C ASN A 226 28.57 2.32 2.71
N ASN A 227 28.55 1.92 3.98
CA ASN A 227 28.93 0.59 4.47
C ASN A 227 30.29 0.10 3.92
N GLY A 228 31.27 1.02 3.82
CA GLY A 228 32.62 0.74 3.32
C GLY A 228 32.82 0.97 1.82
N LEU A 229 31.76 1.27 1.06
CA LEU A 229 31.88 1.63 -0.36
C LEU A 229 32.45 3.04 -0.55
N THR A 230 33.18 3.26 -1.65
CA THR A 230 33.72 4.57 -2.02
C THR A 230 32.65 5.46 -2.65
N ILE A 231 32.92 6.76 -2.78
CA ILE A 231 32.00 7.71 -3.42
C ILE A 231 31.76 7.32 -4.89
N GLU A 232 32.81 6.89 -5.60
CA GLU A 232 32.71 6.46 -7.00
C GLU A 232 31.79 5.25 -7.15
N GLN A 233 31.88 4.30 -6.21
CA GLN A 233 31.01 3.13 -6.17
C GLN A 233 29.55 3.54 -5.88
N LEU A 234 29.30 4.47 -4.96
CA LEU A 234 27.97 5.00 -4.71
C LEU A 234 27.38 5.71 -5.92
N VAL A 235 28.18 6.52 -6.62
CA VAL A 235 27.78 7.20 -7.86
C VAL A 235 27.41 6.17 -8.93
N TRP A 236 28.19 5.09 -9.04
CA TRP A 236 27.88 4.00 -9.98
C TRP A 236 26.56 3.31 -9.62
N ILE A 237 26.30 3.03 -8.34
CA ILE A 237 25.07 2.36 -7.89
C ILE A 237 23.85 3.29 -8.06
N GLY A 238 23.83 4.45 -7.40
CA GLY A 238 22.63 5.28 -7.26
C GLY A 238 22.67 6.64 -7.96
N GLY A 239 23.83 7.07 -8.47
CA GLY A 239 24.01 8.41 -9.06
C GLY A 239 24.37 9.50 -8.03
N SER A 240 24.33 10.76 -8.49
CA SER A 240 24.56 11.95 -7.66
C SER A 240 23.53 13.05 -8.00
N PRO A 241 22.57 13.36 -7.12
CA PRO A 241 22.32 12.73 -5.81
C PRO A 241 22.01 11.24 -5.93
N PHE A 242 22.26 10.49 -4.85
CA PHE A 242 22.07 9.05 -4.80
C PHE A 242 20.57 8.72 -4.77
N ASN A 243 20.07 8.06 -5.81
CA ASN A 243 18.67 7.65 -5.91
C ASN A 243 18.49 6.19 -5.47
N MET A 244 17.65 5.98 -4.45
CA MET A 244 17.45 4.66 -3.84
C MET A 244 16.81 3.66 -4.82
N THR A 245 15.87 4.11 -5.65
CA THR A 245 15.22 3.26 -6.65
C THR A 245 16.16 2.89 -7.79
N VAL A 246 17.00 3.81 -8.26
CA VAL A 246 18.05 3.51 -9.25
C VAL A 246 19.04 2.49 -8.69
N GLY A 247 19.47 2.66 -7.45
CA GLY A 247 20.34 1.70 -6.77
C GLY A 247 19.71 0.32 -6.68
N ALA A 248 18.43 0.23 -6.25
CA ALA A 248 17.72 -1.05 -6.17
C ALA A 248 17.56 -1.72 -7.53
N LEU A 249 17.24 -0.96 -8.58
CA LEU A 249 17.16 -1.46 -9.95
C LEU A 249 18.50 -2.02 -10.46
N ARG A 250 19.63 -1.40 -10.11
CA ARG A 250 20.99 -1.86 -10.47
C ARG A 250 21.51 -2.98 -9.59
N LEU A 251 21.03 -3.12 -8.36
CA LEU A 251 21.43 -4.21 -7.48
C LEU A 251 20.50 -5.42 -7.56
N ALA A 252 19.30 -5.34 -8.13
CA ALA A 252 18.42 -6.49 -8.30
C ALA A 252 18.66 -7.22 -9.62
N ARG A 253 18.68 -8.57 -9.63
CA ARG A 253 18.71 -9.35 -10.90
C ARG A 253 17.45 -9.12 -11.73
N HIS A 254 16.30 -8.99 -11.06
CA HIS A 254 15.00 -8.81 -11.69
C HIS A 254 14.11 -7.94 -10.82
N SER A 255 13.27 -7.13 -11.47
CA SER A 255 12.34 -6.23 -10.81
C SER A 255 10.90 -6.44 -11.27
N ASN A 256 9.94 -6.04 -10.45
CA ASN A 256 8.54 -5.99 -10.87
C ASN A 256 7.83 -4.69 -10.48
N ALA A 257 6.87 -4.34 -11.33
CA ALA A 257 5.85 -3.34 -11.09
C ALA A 257 4.53 -4.04 -10.69
N VAL A 258 3.67 -3.30 -10.00
CA VAL A 258 2.48 -3.83 -9.32
C VAL A 258 1.15 -3.87 -10.10
N ALA A 259 1.19 -3.59 -11.40
CA ALA A 259 0.07 -3.71 -12.33
C ALA A 259 0.59 -3.72 -13.78
N LYS A 260 -0.21 -4.19 -14.73
CA LYS A 260 0.17 -4.19 -16.15
C LYS A 260 0.41 -2.78 -16.70
N LEU A 261 -0.48 -1.84 -16.36
CA LEU A 261 -0.30 -0.43 -16.76
C LEU A 261 0.92 0.18 -16.07
N HIS A 262 1.12 -0.12 -14.79
CA HIS A 262 2.27 0.38 -14.04
C HIS A 262 3.60 -0.14 -14.58
N SER A 263 3.69 -1.40 -15.03
CA SER A 263 4.89 -1.94 -15.69
C SER A 263 5.28 -1.12 -16.92
N LYS A 264 4.31 -0.67 -17.73
CA LYS A 264 4.58 0.25 -18.85
C LYS A 264 5.10 1.61 -18.36
N THR A 265 4.45 2.19 -17.35
CA THR A 265 4.86 3.48 -16.76
C THR A 265 6.26 3.40 -16.16
N ALA A 266 6.56 2.37 -15.37
CA ALA A 266 7.86 2.16 -14.72
C ALA A 266 8.98 1.94 -15.74
N ASN A 267 8.76 1.12 -16.78
CA ASN A 267 9.76 0.93 -17.83
C ASN A 267 10.05 2.20 -18.62
N LYS A 268 9.02 3.01 -18.90
CA LYS A 268 9.19 4.33 -19.54
C LYS A 268 9.95 5.29 -18.62
N MET A 269 9.59 5.34 -17.35
CA MET A 269 10.20 6.21 -16.34
C MET A 269 11.69 5.93 -16.15
N TRP A 270 12.08 4.65 -16.14
CA TRP A 270 13.46 4.22 -15.89
C TRP A 270 14.22 3.85 -17.17
N ALA A 271 13.75 4.26 -18.36
CA ALA A 271 14.38 3.92 -19.63
C ALA A 271 15.81 4.46 -19.78
N CYS A 272 16.13 5.58 -19.13
CA CYS A 272 17.46 6.20 -19.15
C CYS A 272 18.47 5.57 -18.19
N VAL A 273 18.03 4.70 -17.27
CA VAL A 273 18.91 4.06 -16.29
C VAL A 273 19.60 2.88 -16.95
N LYS A 274 20.90 3.03 -17.26
CA LYS A 274 21.74 1.92 -17.73
C LYS A 274 21.90 0.86 -16.64
N ASP A 275 22.02 -0.39 -17.07
CA ASP A 275 22.29 -1.57 -16.22
C ASP A 275 21.25 -1.84 -15.13
N ARG A 276 20.04 -1.29 -15.28
CA ARG A 276 18.90 -1.69 -14.45
C ARG A 276 18.43 -3.11 -14.81
N SER A 277 17.82 -3.79 -13.85
CA SER A 277 17.04 -5.00 -14.12
C SER A 277 15.85 -4.74 -15.04
N GLU A 278 15.40 -5.81 -15.69
CA GLU A 278 14.11 -5.85 -16.35
C GLU A 278 13.00 -5.63 -15.31
N ILE A 279 11.97 -4.85 -15.68
CA ILE A 279 10.82 -4.58 -14.82
C ILE A 279 9.60 -5.27 -15.43
N THR A 280 9.19 -6.41 -14.87
CA THR A 280 8.00 -7.14 -15.30
C THR A 280 6.75 -6.70 -14.53
N GLY A 281 5.55 -7.07 -15.00
CA GLY A 281 4.31 -6.78 -14.28
C GLY A 281 3.84 -7.97 -13.45
N ILE A 282 3.75 -7.81 -12.13
CA ILE A 282 3.08 -8.74 -11.22
C ILE A 282 2.00 -7.95 -10.51
N THR A 283 0.74 -8.15 -10.90
CA THR A 283 -0.37 -7.34 -10.40
C THR A 283 -0.62 -7.63 -8.92
N ASN A 284 -0.80 -6.60 -8.09
CA ASN A 284 -1.12 -6.80 -6.68
C ASN A 284 -2.41 -7.63 -6.47
N CYS A 285 -2.58 -8.06 -5.23
CA CYS A 285 -3.68 -8.89 -4.78
C CYS A 285 -4.19 -8.45 -3.40
N ILE A 286 -5.13 -9.22 -2.85
CA ILE A 286 -5.57 -9.10 -1.46
C ILE A 286 -5.59 -10.47 -0.77
N HIS A 287 -5.49 -10.47 0.55
CA HIS A 287 -5.74 -11.65 1.36
C HIS A 287 -7.24 -11.77 1.65
N LYS A 288 -7.93 -12.70 0.97
CA LYS A 288 -9.40 -12.84 1.07
C LYS A 288 -9.89 -12.99 2.51
N PRO A 289 -9.32 -13.87 3.37
CA PRO A 289 -9.78 -14.01 4.75
C PRO A 289 -9.69 -12.70 5.58
N THR A 290 -8.75 -11.81 5.26
CA THR A 290 -8.68 -10.50 5.94
C THR A 290 -9.86 -9.61 5.55
N TRP A 291 -10.14 -9.51 4.24
CA TRP A 291 -10.91 -8.41 3.67
C TRP A 291 -12.33 -8.78 3.20
N VAL A 292 -12.56 -10.03 2.83
CA VAL A 292 -13.79 -10.46 2.13
C VAL A 292 -14.72 -11.19 3.08
N ASP A 293 -16.01 -10.86 3.06
CA ASP A 293 -17.04 -11.68 3.71
C ASP A 293 -17.20 -12.97 2.89
N GLU A 294 -16.79 -14.10 3.44
CA GLU A 294 -16.82 -15.41 2.76
C GLU A 294 -18.22 -15.75 2.24
N LYS A 295 -19.28 -15.33 2.96
CA LYS A 295 -20.67 -15.52 2.53
C LYS A 295 -20.99 -14.84 1.20
N MET A 296 -20.29 -13.76 0.85
CA MET A 296 -20.44 -13.11 -0.46
C MET A 296 -19.84 -13.97 -1.58
N ILE A 297 -18.66 -14.55 -1.34
CA ILE A 297 -18.03 -15.46 -2.30
C ILE A 297 -18.89 -16.71 -2.48
N ASP A 298 -19.33 -17.33 -1.37
CA ASP A 298 -20.16 -18.54 -1.40
C ASP A 298 -21.47 -18.32 -2.14
N ALA A 299 -22.15 -17.20 -1.86
CA ALA A 299 -23.39 -16.86 -2.56
C ALA A 299 -23.16 -16.60 -4.05
N ALA A 300 -22.04 -15.98 -4.44
CA ALA A 300 -21.72 -15.76 -5.85
C ALA A 300 -21.38 -17.05 -6.60
N VAL A 301 -20.73 -18.00 -5.95
CA VAL A 301 -20.33 -19.28 -6.56
C VAL A 301 -21.52 -20.24 -6.65
N ASN A 302 -22.35 -20.29 -5.60
CA ASN A 302 -23.42 -21.28 -5.46
C ASN A 302 -24.83 -20.72 -5.72
N ASP A 303 -24.94 -19.55 -6.36
CA ASP A 303 -26.22 -18.89 -6.65
C ASP A 303 -27.09 -18.67 -5.38
N GLY A 304 -26.44 -18.32 -4.26
CA GLY A 304 -27.08 -18.01 -2.99
C GLY A 304 -27.58 -16.56 -2.89
N ASP A 305 -28.06 -16.17 -1.70
CA ASP A 305 -28.60 -14.83 -1.43
C ASP A 305 -27.51 -13.75 -1.32
N LEU A 306 -27.05 -13.25 -2.47
CA LEU A 306 -26.08 -12.16 -2.54
C LEU A 306 -26.62 -10.85 -1.97
N TRP A 307 -27.89 -10.52 -2.24
CA TRP A 307 -28.46 -9.24 -1.83
C TRP A 307 -28.67 -9.18 -0.32
N GLY A 308 -29.19 -10.25 0.31
CA GLY A 308 -29.34 -10.30 1.76
C GLY A 308 -28.00 -10.26 2.49
N ASN A 309 -26.98 -10.94 1.98
CA ASN A 309 -25.61 -10.85 2.52
C ASN A 309 -25.04 -9.43 2.40
N HIS A 310 -25.23 -8.77 1.25
CA HIS A 310 -24.83 -7.37 1.05
C HIS A 310 -25.56 -6.42 2.00
N MET A 311 -26.88 -6.54 2.13
CA MET A 311 -27.67 -5.70 3.02
C MET A 311 -27.28 -5.87 4.49
N ARG A 312 -26.87 -7.07 4.92
CA ARG A 312 -26.28 -7.28 6.24
C ARG A 312 -24.97 -6.50 6.39
N ASN A 313 -24.07 -6.58 5.42
CA ASN A 313 -22.80 -5.85 5.45
C ASN A 313 -23.02 -4.33 5.43
N LYS A 314 -24.00 -3.86 4.65
CA LYS A 314 -24.41 -2.46 4.60
C LYS A 314 -24.93 -1.97 5.96
N ARG A 315 -25.82 -2.72 6.62
CA ARG A 315 -26.30 -2.39 7.97
C ARG A 315 -25.16 -2.33 8.99
N ASN A 316 -24.22 -3.26 8.91
CA ASN A 316 -23.04 -3.24 9.78
C ASN A 316 -22.19 -1.98 9.56
N LEU A 317 -22.01 -1.54 8.30
CA LEU A 317 -21.33 -0.27 8.00
C LEU A 317 -22.10 0.93 8.55
N ILE A 318 -23.42 0.97 8.36
CA ILE A 318 -24.27 2.06 8.89
C ILE A 318 -24.16 2.14 10.42
N GLN A 319 -24.24 1.00 11.11
CA GLN A 319 -24.08 0.94 12.56
C GLN A 319 -22.68 1.41 12.99
N PHE A 320 -21.64 0.97 12.29
CA PHE A 320 -20.26 1.40 12.56
C PHE A 320 -20.06 2.90 12.39
N VAL A 321 -20.64 3.51 11.36
CA VAL A 321 -20.65 4.96 11.18
C VAL A 321 -21.33 5.64 12.37
N LYS A 322 -22.53 5.17 12.73
CA LYS A 322 -23.29 5.69 13.88
C LYS A 322 -22.49 5.61 15.17
N ASP A 323 -21.79 4.51 15.42
CA ASP A 323 -20.99 4.33 16.62
C ASP A 323 -19.76 5.27 16.65
N LYS A 324 -19.20 5.60 15.48
CA LYS A 324 -18.01 6.46 15.37
C LYS A 324 -18.31 7.95 15.46
N ASN A 325 -19.41 8.43 14.87
CA ASN A 325 -19.70 9.86 14.78
C ASN A 325 -21.18 10.25 14.94
N GLY A 326 -22.05 9.30 15.31
CA GLY A 326 -23.47 9.54 15.57
C GLY A 326 -24.34 9.68 14.32
N VAL A 327 -23.77 9.69 13.10
CA VAL A 327 -24.53 9.87 11.87
C VAL A 327 -25.32 8.60 11.53
N VAL A 328 -26.61 8.76 11.26
CA VAL A 328 -27.51 7.65 10.89
C VAL A 328 -27.79 7.72 9.38
N LEU A 329 -27.24 6.78 8.63
CA LEU A 329 -27.47 6.65 7.19
C LEU A 329 -28.71 5.78 6.91
N ASN A 330 -29.30 5.91 5.72
CA ASN A 330 -30.50 5.19 5.33
C ASN A 330 -30.13 3.97 4.48
N GLU A 331 -30.47 2.77 4.93
CA GLU A 331 -30.12 1.54 4.23
C GLU A 331 -30.73 1.40 2.83
N ASN A 332 -31.83 2.10 2.55
CA ASN A 332 -32.50 2.08 1.25
C ASN A 332 -31.81 2.99 0.21
N ASN A 333 -30.99 3.94 0.67
CA ASN A 333 -30.31 4.88 -0.19
C ASN A 333 -28.91 4.37 -0.56
N MET A 334 -28.43 4.71 -1.75
CA MET A 334 -27.12 4.30 -2.24
C MET A 334 -26.00 4.91 -1.41
N ILE A 335 -25.07 4.08 -0.93
CA ILE A 335 -23.84 4.48 -0.22
C ILE A 335 -22.64 4.34 -1.16
N ILE A 336 -21.95 5.44 -1.40
CA ILE A 336 -20.67 5.49 -2.11
C ILE A 336 -19.54 5.52 -1.08
N GLY A 337 -18.64 4.55 -1.15
CA GLY A 337 -17.43 4.50 -0.33
C GLY A 337 -16.24 5.10 -1.08
N PHE A 338 -15.42 5.87 -0.36
CA PHE A 338 -14.11 6.33 -0.82
C PHE A 338 -13.10 6.29 0.34
N SER A 339 -12.05 5.47 0.23
CA SER A 339 -10.94 5.52 1.18
C SER A 339 -9.57 5.47 0.53
N ARG A 340 -8.86 6.60 0.53
CA ARG A 340 -7.52 6.76 -0.05
C ARG A 340 -6.75 7.81 0.74
N ARG A 341 -5.41 7.77 0.66
CA ARG A 341 -4.55 8.88 1.11
C ARG A 341 -5.01 10.16 0.42
N ALA A 342 -5.20 11.22 1.19
CA ALA A 342 -5.50 12.54 0.64
C ALA A 342 -4.24 13.08 -0.05
N ALA A 343 -4.27 13.12 -1.38
CA ALA A 343 -3.18 13.62 -2.20
C ALA A 343 -3.76 14.24 -3.48
N PRO A 344 -3.12 15.26 -4.07
CA PRO A 344 -3.68 16.03 -5.18
C PRO A 344 -4.11 15.17 -6.38
N TYR A 345 -3.31 14.16 -6.73
CA TYR A 345 -3.60 13.30 -7.88
C TYR A 345 -4.73 12.28 -7.62
N LYS A 346 -5.05 11.95 -6.36
CA LYS A 346 -6.16 11.05 -6.01
C LYS A 346 -7.52 11.75 -6.13
N ARG A 347 -7.52 13.08 -6.03
CA ARG A 347 -8.68 13.97 -6.17
C ARG A 347 -9.86 13.56 -5.26
N SER A 348 -9.64 13.37 -3.96
CA SER A 348 -10.68 12.85 -3.04
C SER A 348 -11.97 13.70 -3.00
N ASN A 349 -11.86 15.01 -3.22
CA ASN A 349 -12.99 15.95 -3.25
C ASN A 349 -13.59 16.15 -4.66
N PHE A 350 -13.17 15.40 -5.68
CA PHE A 350 -13.53 15.65 -7.09
C PHE A 350 -15.02 15.61 -7.38
N ILE A 351 -15.76 14.72 -6.71
CA ILE A 351 -17.22 14.61 -6.84
C ILE A 351 -17.94 15.87 -6.34
N PHE A 352 -17.29 16.73 -5.56
CA PHE A 352 -17.84 18.00 -5.09
C PHE A 352 -17.47 19.19 -5.99
N THR A 353 -16.73 18.98 -7.08
CA THR A 353 -16.27 20.07 -7.96
C THR A 353 -17.44 20.83 -8.58
N ASP A 354 -18.53 20.13 -8.92
CA ASP A 354 -19.77 20.74 -9.40
C ASP A 354 -20.93 20.38 -8.47
N GLU A 355 -21.12 21.20 -7.45
CA GLU A 355 -22.18 21.05 -6.45
C GLU A 355 -23.58 21.26 -7.02
N THR A 356 -23.72 21.90 -8.19
CA THR A 356 -25.03 22.08 -8.85
C THR A 356 -25.62 20.75 -9.29
N ILE A 357 -24.76 19.74 -9.51
CA ILE A 357 -25.15 18.38 -9.90
C ILE A 357 -25.26 17.45 -8.69
N ILE A 358 -24.21 17.35 -7.86
CA ILE A 358 -24.22 16.40 -6.73
C ILE A 358 -25.07 16.88 -5.55
N GLY A 359 -25.17 18.18 -5.32
CA GLY A 359 -25.87 18.79 -4.18
C GLY A 359 -27.34 18.36 -4.06
N PRO A 360 -28.15 18.41 -5.13
CA PRO A 360 -29.53 17.91 -5.09
C PRO A 360 -29.66 16.43 -4.72
N LEU A 361 -28.70 15.59 -5.13
CA LEU A 361 -28.69 14.15 -4.81
C LEU A 361 -28.35 13.89 -3.35
N LEU A 362 -27.45 14.70 -2.77
CA LEU A 362 -27.11 14.65 -1.35
C LEU A 362 -28.25 15.20 -0.49
N ASN A 363 -28.84 16.33 -0.87
CA ASN A 363 -29.95 16.96 -0.13
C ASN A 363 -31.20 16.08 -0.07
N SER A 364 -31.53 15.39 -1.16
CA SER A 364 -32.63 14.42 -1.18
C SER A 364 -32.31 13.11 -0.46
N GLY A 365 -31.04 12.89 -0.08
CA GLY A 365 -30.56 11.63 0.49
C GLY A 365 -30.41 10.50 -0.55
N LYS A 366 -30.73 10.74 -1.82
CA LYS A 366 -30.60 9.76 -2.91
C LYS A 366 -29.17 9.24 -3.08
N ILE A 367 -28.18 10.00 -2.65
CA ILE A 367 -26.81 9.52 -2.51
C ILE A 367 -26.32 9.84 -1.11
N GLN A 368 -25.62 8.88 -0.52
CA GLN A 368 -24.82 9.05 0.69
C GLN A 368 -23.37 8.69 0.37
N ILE A 369 -22.41 9.41 0.93
CA ILE A 369 -20.99 9.21 0.65
C ILE A 369 -20.23 9.13 1.97
N ILE A 370 -19.41 8.10 2.11
CA ILE A 370 -18.53 7.91 3.26
C ILE A 370 -17.08 8.01 2.80
N PHE A 371 -16.39 9.02 3.31
CA PHE A 371 -14.97 9.26 3.10
C PHE A 371 -14.15 8.79 4.28
N SER A 372 -12.94 8.31 4.00
CA SER A 372 -11.90 8.17 5.01
C SER A 372 -10.52 8.25 4.36
N GLY A 373 -9.53 8.74 5.07
CA GLY A 373 -8.18 8.88 4.55
C GLY A 373 -7.31 9.74 5.44
N LYS A 374 -6.00 9.58 5.28
CA LYS A 374 -4.99 10.41 5.93
C LYS A 374 -4.30 11.29 4.89
N ALA A 375 -4.00 12.53 5.25
CA ALA A 375 -3.00 13.33 4.56
C ALA A 375 -1.60 12.92 5.04
N HIS A 376 -0.58 13.20 4.23
CA HIS A 376 0.80 13.12 4.74
C HIS A 376 1.03 14.29 5.71
N PRO A 377 1.74 14.12 6.85
CA PRO A 377 1.92 15.19 7.83
C PRO A 377 2.56 16.48 7.25
N LEU A 378 3.40 16.32 6.23
CA LEU A 378 4.06 17.39 5.48
C LEU A 378 3.37 17.78 4.15
N ASP A 379 2.17 17.29 3.86
CA ASP A 379 1.41 17.63 2.64
C ASP A 379 0.23 18.55 2.97
N ASP A 380 0.49 19.85 2.96
CA ASP A 380 -0.52 20.88 3.24
C ASP A 380 -1.70 20.81 2.26
N THR A 381 -1.46 20.49 0.99
CA THR A 381 -2.54 20.31 0.00
C THR A 381 -3.38 19.08 0.33
N GLY A 382 -2.75 18.00 0.78
CA GLY A 382 -3.45 16.82 1.30
C GLY A 382 -4.32 17.14 2.51
N LYS A 383 -3.82 17.97 3.44
CA LYS A 383 -4.57 18.44 4.62
C LYS A 383 -5.75 19.32 4.23
N GLU A 384 -5.57 20.23 3.28
CA GLU A 384 -6.65 21.05 2.74
C GLU A 384 -7.75 20.21 2.08
N ILE A 385 -7.38 19.13 1.36
CA ILE A 385 -8.36 18.18 0.81
C ILE A 385 -9.20 17.55 1.94
N VAL A 386 -8.58 17.14 3.05
CA VAL A 386 -9.31 16.59 4.19
C VAL A 386 -10.22 17.63 4.83
N ALA A 387 -9.75 18.86 5.05
CA ALA A 387 -10.56 19.95 5.57
C ALA A 387 -11.79 20.23 4.69
N ASN A 388 -11.61 20.22 3.36
CA ASN A 388 -12.71 20.36 2.40
C ASN A 388 -13.73 19.21 2.50
N LEU A 389 -13.28 17.96 2.68
CA LEU A 389 -14.19 16.83 2.91
C LEU A 389 -14.99 17.00 4.20
N VAL A 390 -14.33 17.45 5.29
CA VAL A 390 -15.00 17.75 6.55
C VAL A 390 -16.02 18.88 6.39
N ALA A 391 -15.70 19.94 5.64
CA ALA A 391 -16.65 21.01 5.34
C ALA A 391 -17.91 20.48 4.62
N MET A 392 -17.76 19.49 3.73
CA MET A 392 -18.91 18.85 3.07
C MET A 392 -19.79 18.05 4.05
N THR A 393 -19.22 17.48 5.12
CA THR A 393 -20.03 16.84 6.18
C THR A 393 -20.91 17.86 6.91
N LYS A 394 -20.41 19.08 7.14
CA LYS A 394 -21.20 20.16 7.77
C LYS A 394 -22.28 20.68 6.83
N LYS A 395 -22.00 20.75 5.52
CA LYS A 395 -22.94 21.20 4.49
C LYS A 395 -24.05 20.17 4.19
N TYR A 396 -23.72 18.88 4.21
CA TYR A 396 -24.62 17.77 3.89
C TYR A 396 -24.64 16.71 5.02
N PRO A 397 -25.09 17.07 6.24
CA PRO A 397 -24.89 16.24 7.45
C PRO A 397 -25.61 14.89 7.43
N ASN A 398 -26.64 14.74 6.60
CA ASN A 398 -27.41 13.48 6.49
C ASN A 398 -26.88 12.54 5.39
N SER A 399 -25.91 13.01 4.59
CA SER A 399 -25.51 12.34 3.35
C SER A 399 -24.00 12.28 3.15
N VAL A 400 -23.20 13.12 3.79
CA VAL A 400 -21.74 13.07 3.69
C VAL A 400 -21.13 12.81 5.05
N VAL A 401 -20.32 11.75 5.11
CA VAL A 401 -19.64 11.31 6.32
C VAL A 401 -18.14 11.29 6.09
N PHE A 402 -17.37 11.77 7.06
CA PHE A 402 -15.93 11.58 7.14
C PHE A 402 -15.60 10.74 8.37
N LEU A 403 -14.88 9.63 8.17
CA LEU A 403 -14.36 8.80 9.24
C LEU A 403 -12.87 9.10 9.43
N GLU A 404 -12.54 9.65 10.59
CA GLU A 404 -11.18 10.03 10.97
C GLU A 404 -10.26 8.82 11.17
N ASN A 405 -8.95 9.07 11.15
CA ASN A 405 -7.90 8.10 11.45
C ASN A 405 -8.04 6.75 10.70
N TYR A 406 -8.16 6.79 9.38
CA TYR A 406 -8.29 5.59 8.53
C TYR A 406 -7.34 4.45 8.93
N ASP A 407 -7.89 3.25 9.08
CA ASP A 407 -7.13 2.04 9.36
C ASP A 407 -7.72 0.79 8.67
N MET A 408 -7.20 -0.39 8.99
CA MET A 408 -7.68 -1.65 8.42
C MET A 408 -9.14 -1.96 8.75
N GLU A 409 -9.62 -1.57 9.94
CA GLU A 409 -11.01 -1.82 10.36
C GLU A 409 -11.96 -0.97 9.52
N ILE A 410 -11.69 0.34 9.42
CA ILE A 410 -12.46 1.26 8.57
C ILE A 410 -12.44 0.78 7.11
N GLY A 411 -11.27 0.42 6.59
CA GLY A 411 -11.14 -0.10 5.23
C GLY A 411 -11.98 -1.35 4.98
N LYS A 412 -12.03 -2.27 5.96
CA LYS A 412 -12.85 -3.49 5.88
C LYS A 412 -14.34 -3.18 5.90
N MET A 413 -14.80 -2.29 6.78
CA MET A 413 -16.21 -1.91 6.86
C MET A 413 -16.69 -1.22 5.58
N LEU A 414 -15.90 -0.27 5.07
CA LEU A 414 -16.24 0.47 3.85
C LEU A 414 -16.30 -0.44 2.62
N THR A 415 -15.28 -1.29 2.43
CA THR A 415 -15.21 -2.17 1.24
C THR A 415 -16.18 -3.35 1.28
N ARG A 416 -16.78 -3.64 2.44
CA ARG A 416 -17.84 -4.66 2.58
C ARG A 416 -19.25 -4.10 2.47
N GLY A 417 -19.48 -2.90 2.99
CA GLY A 417 -20.84 -2.37 3.20
C GLY A 417 -21.28 -1.25 2.26
N SER A 418 -20.38 -0.63 1.50
CA SER A 418 -20.76 0.38 0.50
C SER A 418 -21.45 -0.28 -0.69
N ASP A 419 -22.30 0.43 -1.44
CA ASP A 419 -22.88 -0.09 -2.68
C ASP A 419 -21.95 0.12 -3.87
N VAL A 420 -21.29 1.28 -3.91
CA VAL A 420 -20.36 1.70 -4.96
C VAL A 420 -19.01 2.06 -4.35
N TRP A 421 -17.92 1.65 -5.01
CA TRP A 421 -16.57 2.03 -4.65
C TRP A 421 -16.00 3.03 -5.67
N LEU A 422 -15.89 4.30 -5.28
CA LEU A 422 -15.43 5.37 -6.16
C LEU A 422 -13.89 5.45 -6.19
N ASN A 423 -13.32 5.52 -7.39
CA ASN A 423 -11.90 5.85 -7.57
C ASN A 423 -11.67 6.76 -8.77
N ASN A 424 -11.03 7.91 -8.53
CA ASN A 424 -10.89 8.93 -9.56
C ASN A 424 -9.47 9.55 -9.61
N PRO A 425 -8.38 8.76 -9.50
CA PRO A 425 -7.04 9.31 -9.62
C PRO A 425 -6.79 9.88 -11.02
N ARG A 426 -5.84 10.80 -11.16
CA ARG A 426 -5.34 11.25 -12.47
C ARG A 426 -4.53 10.13 -13.10
N ARG A 427 -4.96 9.65 -14.27
CA ARG A 427 -4.24 8.63 -15.03
C ARG A 427 -2.92 9.17 -15.59
N PRO A 428 -1.78 8.44 -15.53
CA PRO A 428 -1.56 7.10 -14.98
C PRO A 428 -0.87 7.11 -13.59
N LYS A 429 -1.33 7.93 -12.65
CA LYS A 429 -0.67 8.14 -11.34
C LYS A 429 -1.12 7.12 -10.28
N GLU A 430 -2.04 6.21 -10.57
CA GLU A 430 -2.31 5.03 -9.75
C GLU A 430 -1.49 3.83 -10.21
N ALA A 431 -0.58 3.34 -9.36
CA ALA A 431 0.19 2.15 -9.70
C ALA A 431 -0.66 0.85 -9.65
N SER A 432 -1.62 0.75 -8.73
CA SER A 432 -2.46 -0.45 -8.61
C SER A 432 -3.83 -0.11 -7.99
N GLY A 433 -3.98 -0.24 -6.66
CA GLY A 433 -5.18 0.15 -5.93
C GLY A 433 -5.99 -1.02 -5.37
N THR A 434 -5.42 -1.72 -4.39
CA THR A 434 -5.99 -2.95 -3.79
C THR A 434 -7.35 -2.76 -3.12
N SER A 435 -7.73 -1.54 -2.69
CA SER A 435 -9.07 -1.32 -2.11
C SER A 435 -10.21 -1.58 -3.09
N GLY A 436 -9.99 -1.34 -4.40
CA GLY A 436 -10.96 -1.69 -5.43
C GLY A 436 -11.16 -3.20 -5.56
N MET A 437 -10.08 -3.98 -5.39
CA MET A 437 -10.13 -5.45 -5.39
C MET A 437 -10.93 -5.96 -4.17
N LYS A 438 -10.73 -5.35 -2.99
CA LYS A 438 -11.50 -5.66 -1.77
C LYS A 438 -12.98 -5.40 -1.96
N ALA A 439 -13.33 -4.25 -2.52
CA ALA A 439 -14.71 -3.89 -2.84
C ALA A 439 -15.34 -4.89 -3.81
N ALA A 440 -14.66 -5.16 -4.95
CA ALA A 440 -15.17 -6.06 -5.99
C ALA A 440 -15.47 -7.47 -5.45
N MET A 441 -14.58 -8.04 -4.63
CA MET A 441 -14.76 -9.37 -4.05
C MET A 441 -15.87 -9.42 -2.98
N ASN A 442 -16.32 -8.28 -2.46
CA ASN A 442 -17.50 -8.18 -1.59
C ASN A 442 -18.77 -7.83 -2.37
N GLY A 443 -18.75 -7.84 -3.71
CA GLY A 443 -19.89 -7.44 -4.53
C GLY A 443 -20.14 -5.93 -4.57
N VAL A 444 -19.27 -5.11 -3.98
CA VAL A 444 -19.34 -3.66 -4.07
C VAL A 444 -18.84 -3.22 -5.44
N LEU A 445 -19.68 -2.52 -6.21
CA LEU A 445 -19.40 -2.24 -7.60
C LEU A 445 -18.43 -1.07 -7.75
N ASN A 446 -17.33 -1.30 -8.46
CA ASN A 446 -16.35 -0.25 -8.72
C ASN A 446 -16.92 0.77 -9.72
N PHE A 447 -16.72 2.05 -9.42
CA PHE A 447 -16.97 3.17 -10.31
C PHE A 447 -15.68 3.99 -10.42
N SER A 448 -14.93 3.80 -11.50
CA SER A 448 -13.53 4.23 -11.54
C SER A 448 -13.05 4.72 -12.91
N ILE A 449 -12.02 5.56 -12.93
CA ILE A 449 -11.19 5.78 -14.13
C ILE A 449 -10.41 4.51 -14.47
N LEU A 450 -10.09 4.33 -15.76
CA LEU A 450 -9.18 3.30 -16.26
C LEU A 450 -7.70 3.59 -15.89
N ASP A 451 -7.39 3.47 -14.60
CA ASP A 451 -6.04 3.56 -14.06
C ASP A 451 -5.75 2.45 -13.01
N GLY A 452 -4.46 2.23 -12.72
CA GLY A 452 -4.03 1.20 -11.77
C GLY A 452 -4.44 -0.21 -12.19
N TRP A 453 -5.11 -0.94 -11.29
CA TRP A 453 -5.59 -2.31 -11.52
C TRP A 453 -6.85 -2.38 -12.39
N TRP A 454 -7.66 -1.31 -12.41
CA TRP A 454 -9.01 -1.36 -12.98
C TRP A 454 -9.03 -1.68 -14.49
N PRO A 455 -8.09 -1.21 -15.33
CA PRO A 455 -7.97 -1.64 -16.73
C PRO A 455 -7.81 -3.15 -16.94
N GLU A 456 -7.34 -3.89 -15.92
CA GLU A 456 -7.15 -5.34 -16.01
C GLU A 456 -8.43 -6.13 -15.70
N ALA A 457 -9.40 -5.49 -15.04
CA ALA A 457 -10.63 -6.14 -14.55
C ALA A 457 -11.91 -5.57 -15.14
N CYS A 458 -11.94 -4.29 -15.53
CA CYS A 458 -13.15 -3.59 -15.91
C CYS A 458 -13.81 -4.19 -17.14
N VAL A 459 -15.08 -4.57 -16.98
CA VAL A 459 -16.01 -4.78 -18.08
C VAL A 459 -17.22 -3.89 -17.81
N HIS A 460 -17.15 -2.67 -18.36
CA HIS A 460 -18.11 -1.60 -18.13
C HIS A 460 -19.56 -2.08 -18.29
N GLY A 461 -20.41 -1.78 -17.29
CA GLY A 461 -21.81 -2.18 -17.23
C GLY A 461 -22.05 -3.67 -16.88
N LYS A 462 -20.99 -4.48 -16.72
CA LYS A 462 -21.11 -5.91 -16.35
C LYS A 462 -20.59 -6.24 -14.96
N ASN A 463 -19.47 -5.67 -14.53
CA ASN A 463 -18.86 -5.93 -13.21
C ASN A 463 -18.48 -4.66 -12.43
N GLY A 464 -18.93 -3.51 -12.93
CA GLY A 464 -18.65 -2.16 -12.46
C GLY A 464 -18.73 -1.19 -13.64
N TRP A 465 -18.28 0.04 -13.42
CA TRP A 465 -18.27 1.09 -14.43
C TRP A 465 -16.89 1.72 -14.52
N GLN A 466 -16.40 1.84 -15.74
CA GLN A 466 -15.44 2.90 -16.04
C GLN A 466 -16.15 4.23 -16.30
N PHE A 467 -15.52 5.34 -15.94
CA PHE A 467 -15.79 6.64 -16.54
C PHE A 467 -14.53 7.17 -17.22
N GLY A 468 -14.73 7.86 -18.35
CA GLY A 468 -13.66 8.15 -19.29
C GLY A 468 -13.27 6.95 -20.15
N ASP A 469 -12.33 7.20 -21.04
CA ASP A 469 -11.87 6.29 -22.11
C ASP A 469 -10.35 6.04 -22.05
N GLY A 470 -9.72 6.36 -20.91
CA GLY A 470 -8.27 6.30 -20.78
C GLY A 470 -7.56 7.51 -21.40
N PHE A 471 -8.25 8.62 -21.65
CA PHE A 471 -7.58 9.87 -22.02
C PHE A 471 -6.45 10.25 -21.03
N GLN A 472 -5.36 10.77 -21.57
CA GLN A 472 -4.25 11.36 -20.81
C GLN A 472 -3.87 12.68 -21.48
N CYS A 473 -3.62 13.71 -20.67
CA CYS A 473 -3.16 15.00 -21.14
C CYS A 473 -2.16 15.57 -20.14
N GLU A 474 -1.15 16.31 -20.63
CA GLU A 474 -0.21 17.01 -19.75
C GLU A 474 -0.89 18.15 -18.97
N ASN A 475 -1.96 18.72 -19.51
CA ASN A 475 -2.74 19.76 -18.83
C ASN A 475 -3.74 19.12 -17.88
N GLU A 476 -3.40 19.11 -16.59
CA GLU A 476 -4.24 18.54 -15.54
C GLU A 476 -5.64 19.16 -15.48
N LYS A 477 -5.79 20.48 -15.74
CA LYS A 477 -7.11 21.14 -15.73
C LYS A 477 -8.02 20.61 -16.83
N LYS A 478 -7.50 20.50 -18.06
CA LYS A 478 -8.26 19.93 -19.20
C LYS A 478 -8.63 18.48 -18.96
N GLN A 479 -7.74 17.71 -18.33
CA GLN A 479 -8.03 16.33 -17.94
C GLN A 479 -9.13 16.28 -16.87
N ASP A 480 -9.04 17.11 -15.84
CA ASP A 480 -10.03 17.19 -14.76
C ASP A 480 -11.42 17.61 -15.28
N GLU A 481 -11.52 18.63 -16.13
CA GLU A 481 -12.79 19.05 -16.76
C GLU A 481 -13.46 17.93 -17.56
N ARG A 482 -12.65 17.14 -18.28
CA ARG A 482 -13.14 16.00 -19.05
C ARG A 482 -13.59 14.86 -18.13
N ASP A 483 -12.74 14.49 -17.18
CA ASP A 483 -13.00 13.41 -16.23
C ASP A 483 -14.26 13.69 -15.41
N LEU A 484 -14.51 14.95 -15.02
CA LEU A 484 -15.68 15.36 -14.25
C LEU A 484 -16.97 15.18 -15.05
N ARG A 485 -16.96 15.60 -16.32
CA ARG A 485 -18.11 15.40 -17.22
C ARG A 485 -18.44 13.93 -17.42
N GLU A 486 -17.42 13.09 -17.63
CA GLU A 486 -17.63 11.65 -17.80
C GLU A 486 -18.07 10.97 -16.50
N LEU A 487 -17.53 11.40 -15.34
CA LEU A 487 -17.99 10.94 -14.03
C LEU A 487 -19.50 11.19 -13.89
N TYR A 488 -19.96 12.42 -14.06
CA TYR A 488 -21.38 12.73 -13.89
C TYR A 488 -22.28 12.08 -14.94
N LYS A 489 -21.81 11.98 -16.18
CA LYS A 489 -22.54 11.29 -17.24
C LYS A 489 -22.83 9.83 -16.87
N VAL A 490 -21.81 9.08 -16.44
CA VAL A 490 -21.97 7.67 -16.07
C VAL A 490 -22.74 7.53 -14.75
N LEU A 491 -22.45 8.38 -13.76
CA LEU A 491 -23.16 8.37 -12.47
C LEU A 491 -24.68 8.56 -12.65
N LEU A 492 -25.08 9.60 -13.39
CA LEU A 492 -26.48 9.99 -13.56
C LEU A 492 -27.25 9.08 -14.51
N LYS A 493 -26.62 8.63 -15.61
CA LYS A 493 -27.31 7.88 -16.67
C LYS A 493 -27.26 6.37 -16.49
N GLU A 494 -26.32 5.86 -15.70
CA GLU A 494 -26.08 4.41 -15.60
C GLU A 494 -26.09 3.91 -14.16
N VAL A 495 -25.25 4.47 -13.28
CA VAL A 495 -25.07 3.95 -11.92
C VAL A 495 -26.35 4.14 -11.10
N ILE A 496 -26.85 5.38 -10.99
CA ILE A 496 -28.05 5.71 -10.21
C ILE A 496 -29.28 4.95 -10.73
N PRO A 497 -29.63 4.98 -12.04
CA PRO A 497 -30.79 4.26 -12.54
C PRO A 497 -30.67 2.75 -12.29
N THR A 498 -29.49 2.15 -12.54
CA THR A 498 -29.32 0.71 -12.29
C THR A 498 -29.53 0.35 -10.82
N TYR A 499 -29.06 1.17 -9.88
CA TYR A 499 -29.25 0.90 -8.44
C TYR A 499 -30.72 0.98 -8.00
N TYR A 500 -31.48 1.97 -8.48
CA TYR A 500 -32.84 2.24 -8.00
C TYR A 500 -33.94 1.54 -8.82
N GLU A 501 -33.71 1.28 -10.10
CA GLU A 501 -34.74 0.84 -11.04
C GLU A 501 -34.53 -0.62 -11.49
N ASP A 502 -33.32 -1.17 -11.39
CA ASP A 502 -33.00 -2.51 -11.89
C ASP A 502 -32.15 -3.34 -10.89
N ARG A 503 -32.80 -3.78 -9.81
CA ARG A 503 -32.18 -4.61 -8.78
C ARG A 503 -31.65 -5.94 -9.34
N ALA A 504 -32.33 -6.54 -10.32
CA ALA A 504 -31.93 -7.81 -10.91
C ALA A 504 -30.58 -7.67 -11.64
N LYS A 505 -30.43 -6.61 -12.46
CA LYS A 505 -29.15 -6.29 -13.09
C LYS A 505 -28.09 -5.95 -12.04
N TRP A 506 -28.42 -5.18 -11.00
CA TRP A 506 -27.46 -4.87 -9.93
C TRP A 506 -26.88 -6.14 -9.29
N ILE A 507 -27.72 -7.09 -8.88
CA ILE A 507 -27.28 -8.37 -8.30
C ILE A 507 -26.43 -9.17 -9.29
N LYS A 508 -26.81 -9.19 -10.58
CA LYS A 508 -26.00 -9.84 -11.62
C LYS A 508 -24.62 -9.19 -11.75
N MET A 509 -24.54 -7.86 -11.66
CA MET A 509 -23.27 -7.15 -11.67
C MET A 509 -22.42 -7.47 -10.44
N MET A 510 -23.02 -7.58 -9.24
CA MET A 510 -22.33 -7.98 -8.01
C MET A 510 -21.69 -9.36 -8.19
N LYS A 511 -22.47 -10.34 -8.69
CA LYS A 511 -21.99 -11.70 -8.97
C LYS A 511 -20.81 -11.68 -9.95
N ASN A 512 -20.93 -10.94 -11.06
CA ASN A 512 -19.85 -10.81 -12.04
C ASN A 512 -18.61 -10.15 -11.44
N SER A 513 -18.76 -9.13 -10.58
CA SER A 513 -17.65 -8.46 -9.90
C SER A 513 -16.86 -9.45 -9.04
N ILE A 514 -17.56 -10.25 -8.26
CA ILE A 514 -16.95 -11.30 -7.42
C ILE A 514 -16.26 -12.36 -8.28
N LEU A 515 -16.97 -12.97 -9.23
CA LEU A 515 -16.45 -14.09 -10.01
C LEU A 515 -15.28 -13.68 -10.92
N SER A 516 -15.30 -12.45 -11.46
CA SER A 516 -14.21 -11.94 -12.30
C SER A 516 -12.96 -11.57 -11.50
N THR A 517 -13.04 -11.45 -10.18
CA THR A 517 -11.92 -10.97 -9.35
C THR A 517 -11.38 -11.99 -8.35
N LYS A 518 -12.22 -12.89 -7.81
CA LYS A 518 -11.91 -13.75 -6.65
C LYS A 518 -10.64 -14.60 -6.77
N ASP A 519 -10.25 -14.98 -7.99
CA ASP A 519 -9.04 -15.78 -8.24
C ASP A 519 -7.92 -14.91 -8.82
N GLN A 520 -8.25 -14.02 -9.76
CA GLN A 520 -7.27 -13.18 -10.45
C GLN A 520 -6.56 -12.19 -9.50
N PHE A 521 -7.21 -11.75 -8.43
CA PHE A 521 -6.64 -10.81 -7.46
C PHE A 521 -6.46 -11.43 -6.07
N ASP A 522 -6.39 -12.76 -5.99
CA ASP A 522 -6.03 -13.51 -4.78
C ASP A 522 -4.52 -13.48 -4.54
N VAL A 523 -4.11 -13.42 -3.28
CA VAL A 523 -2.71 -13.53 -2.87
C VAL A 523 -2.04 -14.83 -3.31
N LYS A 524 -2.80 -15.94 -3.42
CA LYS A 524 -2.27 -17.20 -3.95
C LYS A 524 -1.67 -17.01 -5.34
N ARG A 525 -2.41 -16.36 -6.25
CA ARG A 525 -1.95 -16.08 -7.61
C ARG A 525 -0.68 -15.23 -7.60
N MET A 526 -0.65 -14.18 -6.76
CA MET A 526 0.52 -13.31 -6.67
C MET A 526 1.75 -14.05 -6.13
N LEU A 527 1.60 -14.90 -5.11
CA LEU A 527 2.67 -15.75 -4.59
C LEU A 527 3.20 -16.71 -5.66
N GLU A 528 2.31 -17.40 -6.38
CA GLU A 528 2.70 -18.29 -7.48
C GLU A 528 3.48 -17.53 -8.57
N GLU A 529 3.02 -16.34 -8.97
CA GLU A 529 3.71 -15.50 -9.95
C GLU A 529 5.06 -15.00 -9.43
N TYR A 530 5.16 -14.55 -8.17
CA TYR A 530 6.42 -14.16 -7.57
C TYR A 530 7.44 -15.31 -7.58
N TYR A 531 7.02 -16.52 -7.18
CA TYR A 531 7.91 -17.68 -7.20
C TYR A 531 8.30 -18.13 -8.60
N GLN A 532 7.40 -18.02 -9.58
CA GLN A 532 7.66 -18.43 -10.96
C GLN A 532 8.48 -17.42 -11.74
N LYS A 533 8.22 -16.11 -11.56
CA LYS A 533 8.75 -15.03 -12.39
C LYS A 533 9.87 -14.23 -11.73
N LEU A 534 10.01 -14.31 -10.40
CA LEU A 534 10.94 -13.47 -9.65
C LEU A 534 11.94 -14.27 -8.80
N TYR A 535 11.48 -15.28 -8.05
CA TYR A 535 12.33 -15.95 -7.05
C TYR A 535 13.09 -17.16 -7.58
N LYS A 536 12.54 -17.89 -8.55
CA LYS A 536 13.29 -18.94 -9.25
C LYS A 536 14.30 -18.30 -10.21
N LYS A 537 15.48 -18.91 -10.28
CA LYS A 537 16.51 -18.59 -11.26
C LYS A 537 16.21 -19.28 -12.58
#